data_AF-A0A6A6ZJF6-F1
#
_entry.id   AF-A0A6A6ZJF6-F1
#
_cell.length_a   1.000
_cell.length_b   1.000
_cell.length_c   1.000
_cell.angle_alpha   90.00
_cell.angle_beta   90.00
_cell.angle_gamma   90.00
#
_symmetry.space_group_name_H-M   'P 1'
#
loop_
_entity.id
_entity.type
_entity.pdbx_description
1 polymer ?
#
loop_
_entity_poly.entity_id
_entity_poly.type
_entity_poly.pdbx_seq_one_letter_code
_entity_poly.pdbx_strand_id
1 'polypeptide(L)'
;MAPKRPHEDDSRRTAKKQKKGFCVGPANLPDGTYKRKVQKIKKDLIHRAKLKQQYAKIKARGEKEPAPSGRSVYDREAEASDGNGDGDNDKPAEPMPEPNLEPHPDRVKMLENKSPEPSHERPCERRQRRPRPQPFQKESEVARRNRVEAEVRQKAREEADRERATKLAERERFRKTMAKAHGGSNGKRKLGLESTVLLTKIQRSMGKA
;
A
#
# COMPACT_ATOMS: atom_id res chain seq x y z
N MET A 1 34.40 48.56 -5.53
CA MET A 1 34.42 47.13 -5.91
C MET A 1 33.63 46.97 -7.20
N ALA A 2 34.31 46.80 -8.34
CA ALA A 2 33.67 46.70 -9.65
C ALA A 2 33.33 45.24 -9.99
N PRO A 3 32.17 44.94 -10.62
CA PRO A 3 31.78 43.59 -10.97
C PRO A 3 32.65 43.06 -12.13
N LYS A 4 33.14 41.81 -12.01
CA LYS A 4 33.87 41.13 -13.08
C LYS A 4 32.95 40.85 -14.26
N ARG A 5 33.39 41.22 -15.48
CA ARG A 5 32.67 40.98 -16.74
C ARG A 5 32.64 39.47 -17.07
N PRO A 6 31.54 38.93 -17.63
CA PRO A 6 31.49 37.55 -18.10
C PRO A 6 32.41 37.34 -19.31
N HIS A 7 32.98 36.13 -19.41
CA HIS A 7 33.90 35.74 -20.48
C HIS A 7 33.13 35.50 -21.79
N GLU A 8 33.36 36.33 -22.80
CA GLU A 8 32.67 36.34 -24.11
C GLU A 8 33.00 35.15 -25.04
N ASP A 9 33.99 34.30 -24.71
CA ASP A 9 34.50 33.27 -25.63
C ASP A 9 33.81 31.90 -25.58
N ASP A 10 32.89 31.65 -24.64
CA ASP A 10 32.20 30.35 -24.55
C ASP A 10 31.07 30.17 -25.58
N SER A 11 30.65 31.25 -26.24
CA SER A 11 29.46 31.26 -27.12
C SER A 11 29.75 30.91 -28.59
N ARG A 12 31.02 30.78 -29.01
CA ARG A 12 31.40 30.63 -30.44
C ARG A 12 32.15 29.36 -30.82
N ARG A 13 32.22 28.34 -29.97
CA ARG A 13 32.77 27.04 -30.40
C ARG A 13 31.66 26.18 -31.02
N THR A 14 31.51 26.25 -32.35
CA THR A 14 30.71 25.26 -33.09
C THR A 14 31.23 23.86 -32.77
N ALA A 15 30.42 23.03 -32.12
CA ALA A 15 30.83 21.73 -31.63
C ALA A 15 31.35 20.85 -32.78
N LYS A 16 32.68 20.68 -32.86
CA LYS A 16 33.30 19.76 -33.81
C LYS A 16 32.78 18.35 -33.50
N LYS A 17 32.06 17.74 -34.45
CA LYS A 17 31.53 16.38 -34.31
C LYS A 17 32.73 15.43 -34.14
N GLN A 18 32.90 14.90 -32.94
CA GLN A 18 33.91 13.88 -32.66
C GLN A 18 33.61 12.67 -33.55
N LYS A 19 34.57 12.27 -34.39
CA LYS A 19 34.45 11.08 -35.24
C LYS A 19 34.35 9.87 -34.33
N LYS A 20 33.26 9.12 -34.42
CA LYS A 20 33.05 7.89 -33.64
C LYS A 20 34.19 6.91 -33.98
N GLY A 21 34.92 6.45 -32.98
CA GLY A 21 35.98 5.45 -33.16
C GLY A 21 35.45 4.11 -33.68
N PHE A 22 36.36 3.16 -33.89
CA PHE A 22 36.07 1.84 -34.44
C PHE A 22 34.93 1.14 -33.69
N CYS A 23 33.78 0.96 -34.35
CA CYS A 23 32.61 0.32 -33.77
C CYS A 23 32.71 -1.19 -34.00
N VAL A 24 33.13 -1.92 -32.98
CA VAL A 24 33.24 -3.39 -33.05
C VAL A 24 31.85 -4.01 -32.94
N GLY A 25 31.34 -4.50 -34.06
CA GLY A 25 30.12 -5.31 -34.13
C GLY A 25 28.84 -4.55 -34.51
N PRO A 26 27.82 -5.27 -35.00
CA PRO A 26 26.56 -4.69 -35.44
C PRO A 26 25.86 -3.95 -34.30
N ALA A 27 25.28 -2.79 -34.59
CA ALA A 27 24.64 -1.89 -33.61
C ALA A 27 23.46 -2.51 -32.83
N ASN A 28 22.98 -3.68 -33.27
CA ASN A 28 21.93 -4.49 -32.65
C ASN A 28 22.48 -5.60 -31.75
N LEU A 29 23.70 -5.47 -31.20
CA LEU A 29 24.06 -6.27 -30.04
C LEU A 29 23.01 -6.02 -28.95
N PRO A 30 22.54 -7.06 -28.23
CA PRO A 30 21.61 -6.88 -27.14
C PRO A 30 22.27 -6.00 -26.09
N ASP A 31 21.97 -4.70 -26.15
CA ASP A 31 22.38 -3.70 -25.18
C ASP A 31 22.01 -4.29 -23.82
N GLY A 32 23.03 -4.56 -22.99
CA GLY A 32 22.93 -5.48 -21.86
C GLY A 32 21.71 -5.21 -20.98
N THR A 33 21.26 -6.21 -20.22
CA THR A 33 20.04 -6.16 -19.40
C THR A 33 19.90 -4.88 -18.57
N TYR A 34 21.01 -4.33 -18.07
CA TYR A 34 21.07 -3.05 -17.35
C TYR A 34 20.76 -1.82 -18.21
N LYS A 35 21.27 -1.73 -19.44
CA LYS A 35 20.98 -0.60 -20.36
C LYS A 35 19.50 -0.57 -20.74
N ARG A 36 18.87 -1.72 -20.99
CA ARG A 36 17.41 -1.82 -21.24
C ARG A 36 16.59 -1.33 -20.05
N LYS A 37 16.97 -1.72 -18.83
CA LYS A 37 16.33 -1.25 -17.60
C LYS A 37 16.47 0.26 -17.43
N VAL A 38 17.67 0.82 -17.63
CA VAL A 38 17.89 2.27 -17.55
C VAL A 38 17.08 3.03 -18.61
N GLN A 39 17.04 2.54 -19.86
CA GLN A 39 16.22 3.14 -20.92
C GLN A 39 14.72 3.06 -20.59
N LYS A 40 14.24 1.95 -20.03
CA LYS A 40 12.87 1.80 -19.57
C LYS A 40 12.54 2.78 -18.46
N ILE A 41 13.37 2.86 -17.42
CA ILE A 41 13.21 3.80 -16.30
C ILE A 41 13.16 5.24 -16.83
N LYS A 42 14.06 5.60 -17.76
CA LYS A 42 14.08 6.92 -18.38
C LYS A 42 12.79 7.21 -19.16
N LYS A 43 12.32 6.28 -19.99
CA LYS A 43 11.06 6.42 -20.75
C LYS A 43 9.86 6.56 -19.82
N ASP A 44 9.78 5.75 -18.77
CA ASP A 44 8.71 5.78 -17.78
C ASP A 44 8.68 7.12 -17.03
N LEU A 45 9.85 7.65 -16.65
CA LEU A 45 9.97 8.93 -15.93
C LEU A 45 9.54 10.11 -16.82
N ILE A 46 9.95 10.10 -18.09
CA ILE A 46 9.52 11.10 -19.08
C ILE A 46 8.00 11.03 -19.29
N HIS A 47 7.43 9.82 -19.41
CA HIS A 47 5.99 9.64 -19.60
C HIS A 47 5.20 10.18 -18.41
N ARG A 48 5.60 9.84 -17.18
CA ARG A 48 4.95 10.35 -15.95
C ARG A 48 5.03 11.87 -15.87
N ALA A 49 6.15 12.47 -16.23
CA ALA A 49 6.29 13.94 -16.25
C ALA A 49 5.35 14.57 -17.28
N LYS A 50 5.23 14.00 -18.49
CA LYS A 50 4.29 14.49 -19.52
C LYS A 50 2.84 14.39 -19.07
N LEU A 51 2.44 13.26 -18.47
CA LEU A 51 1.09 13.11 -17.91
C LEU A 51 0.80 14.15 -16.84
N LYS A 52 1.74 14.39 -15.91
CA LYS A 52 1.59 15.42 -14.88
C LYS A 52 1.44 16.82 -15.48
N GLN A 53 2.23 17.15 -16.52
CA GLN A 53 2.09 18.43 -17.22
C GLN A 53 0.75 18.56 -17.95
N GLN A 54 0.30 17.51 -18.64
CA GLN A 54 -1.01 17.51 -19.31
C GLN A 54 -2.16 17.64 -18.30
N TYR A 55 -2.10 16.90 -17.20
CA TYR A 55 -3.08 17.00 -16.13
C TYR A 55 -3.10 18.39 -15.50
N ALA A 56 -1.93 18.97 -15.20
CA ALA A 56 -1.84 20.33 -14.69
C ALA A 56 -2.42 21.36 -15.68
N LYS A 57 -2.23 21.18 -16.99
CA LYS A 57 -2.84 22.03 -18.03
C LYS A 57 -4.37 21.91 -18.05
N ILE A 58 -4.90 20.68 -18.00
CA ILE A 58 -6.35 20.44 -17.97
C ILE A 58 -6.96 21.01 -16.70
N LYS A 59 -6.31 20.78 -15.54
CA LYS A 59 -6.75 21.31 -14.25
C LYS A 59 -6.76 22.84 -14.25
N ALA A 60 -5.67 23.48 -14.69
CA ALA A 60 -5.61 24.94 -14.80
C ALA A 60 -6.62 25.51 -15.81
N ARG A 61 -6.97 24.75 -16.87
CA ARG A 61 -8.03 25.14 -17.81
C ARG A 61 -9.41 25.00 -17.18
N GLY A 62 -9.68 23.91 -16.45
CA GLY A 62 -10.94 23.69 -15.74
C GLY A 62 -11.15 24.62 -14.54
N GLU A 63 -10.08 25.15 -13.95
CA GLU A 63 -10.16 26.21 -12.93
C GLU A 63 -10.35 27.61 -13.53
N LYS A 64 -9.88 27.85 -14.76
CA LYS A 64 -9.99 29.16 -15.44
C LYS A 64 -11.24 29.35 -16.27
N GLU A 65 -11.75 28.29 -16.89
CA GLU A 65 -13.06 28.28 -17.52
C GLU A 65 -14.06 27.71 -16.49
N PRO A 66 -15.04 28.48 -15.98
CA PRO A 66 -16.16 27.89 -15.27
C PRO A 66 -16.95 27.06 -16.29
N ALA A 67 -16.62 25.78 -16.41
CA ALA A 67 -17.24 24.93 -17.41
C ALA A 67 -18.76 24.82 -17.14
N PRO A 68 -19.60 24.95 -18.19
CA PRO A 68 -21.03 24.73 -18.05
C PRO A 68 -21.30 23.26 -17.71
N SER A 69 -21.98 23.06 -16.57
CA SER A 69 -22.76 21.87 -16.21
C SER A 69 -22.12 20.49 -16.50
N GLY A 70 -21.02 20.17 -15.82
CA GLY A 70 -20.55 18.80 -15.62
C GLY A 70 -20.68 18.33 -14.17
N ARG A 71 -21.51 19.01 -13.35
CA ARG A 71 -21.78 18.60 -11.97
C ARG A 71 -22.57 17.30 -11.99
N SER A 72 -22.14 16.31 -11.21
CA SER A 72 -22.91 15.09 -11.02
C SER A 72 -24.28 15.46 -10.43
N VAL A 73 -25.34 14.69 -10.73
CA VAL A 73 -26.69 14.96 -10.20
C VAL A 73 -26.66 15.11 -8.66
N TYR A 74 -25.75 14.39 -8.00
CA TYR A 74 -25.52 14.43 -6.56
C TYR A 74 -24.97 15.77 -6.03
N ASP A 75 -24.18 16.52 -6.81
CA ASP A 75 -23.71 17.85 -6.40
C ASP A 75 -24.78 18.94 -6.60
N ARG A 76 -25.83 18.68 -7.40
CA ARG A 76 -26.91 19.64 -7.67
C ARG A 76 -27.97 19.67 -6.57
N GLU A 77 -28.23 18.53 -5.92
CA GLU A 77 -29.23 18.44 -4.85
C GLU A 77 -28.73 19.05 -3.54
N ALA A 78 -27.43 19.02 -3.27
CA ALA A 78 -26.85 19.57 -2.05
C ALA A 78 -26.92 21.10 -1.97
N GLU A 79 -26.86 21.82 -3.10
CA GLU A 79 -26.96 23.29 -3.11
C GLU A 79 -28.40 23.81 -3.20
N ALA A 80 -29.39 22.96 -3.51
CA ALA A 80 -30.80 23.34 -3.54
C ALA A 80 -31.47 23.34 -2.16
N SER A 81 -30.83 22.77 -1.13
CA SER A 81 -31.38 22.67 0.23
C SER A 81 -31.06 23.87 1.13
N ASP A 82 -30.23 24.82 0.69
CA ASP A 82 -29.67 25.90 1.54
C ASP A 82 -29.98 27.33 1.01
N GLY A 83 -31.12 27.51 0.34
CA GLY A 83 -31.53 28.82 -0.18
C GLY A 83 -33.03 29.11 -0.03
N ASN A 84 -33.40 29.82 1.05
CA ASN A 84 -34.60 30.63 1.23
C ASN A 84 -35.98 30.02 0.87
N GLY A 85 -36.63 29.43 1.88
CA GLY A 85 -38.09 29.31 1.95
C GLY A 85 -38.68 30.38 2.86
N ASP A 86 -38.91 31.57 2.32
CA ASP A 86 -39.76 32.65 2.87
C ASP A 86 -41.04 32.57 2.02
N GLY A 87 -42.26 32.34 2.50
CA GLY A 87 -42.91 32.81 3.70
C GLY A 87 -44.18 33.53 3.26
N ASP A 88 -45.31 32.84 3.06
CA ASP A 88 -46.65 33.45 3.15
C ASP A 88 -47.77 32.39 3.10
N ASN A 89 -48.36 32.05 4.26
CA ASN A 89 -49.78 31.69 4.35
C ASN A 89 -50.23 31.71 5.83
N ASP A 90 -50.40 32.90 6.38
CA ASP A 90 -51.11 33.10 7.64
C ASP A 90 -52.62 32.91 7.42
N LYS A 91 -53.18 31.84 8.00
CA LYS A 91 -54.60 31.77 8.38
C LYS A 91 -54.72 31.23 9.80
N PRO A 92 -55.26 31.99 10.77
CA PRO A 92 -55.53 31.46 12.10
C PRO A 92 -56.82 30.65 12.05
N ALA A 93 -56.72 29.34 12.30
CA ALA A 93 -57.86 28.48 12.58
C ALA A 93 -58.05 28.36 14.09
N GLU A 94 -59.29 28.54 14.54
CA GLU A 94 -59.75 28.64 15.93
C GLU A 94 -59.34 27.46 16.84
N PRO A 95 -59.19 27.68 18.16
CA PRO A 95 -58.78 26.63 19.10
C PRO A 95 -59.93 25.65 19.39
N MET A 96 -59.79 24.40 18.95
CA MET A 96 -60.64 23.27 19.36
C MET A 96 -60.22 22.72 20.73
N PRO A 97 -61.16 22.22 21.56
CA PRO A 97 -60.88 21.79 22.93
C PRO A 97 -59.93 20.59 22.95
N GLU A 98 -58.97 20.64 23.88
CA GLU A 98 -57.92 19.62 24.03
C GLU A 98 -58.53 18.22 24.28
N PRO A 99 -58.17 17.19 23.49
CA PRO A 99 -58.64 15.84 23.71
C PRO A 99 -57.98 15.28 24.97
N ASN A 100 -58.77 14.82 25.94
CA ASN A 100 -58.27 14.14 27.13
C ASN A 100 -57.33 12.98 26.73
N LEU A 101 -56.09 13.04 27.21
CA LEU A 101 -54.97 12.15 26.85
C LEU A 101 -55.04 10.77 27.52
N GLU A 102 -56.18 10.37 28.08
CA GLU A 102 -56.30 9.06 28.72
C GLU A 102 -56.52 7.96 27.66
N PRO A 103 -55.63 6.95 27.58
CA PRO A 103 -55.80 5.87 26.61
C PRO A 103 -57.03 5.01 26.96
N HIS A 104 -57.81 4.68 25.93
CA HIS A 104 -59.01 3.83 26.03
C HIS A 104 -58.72 2.54 26.84
N PRO A 105 -59.63 2.08 27.72
CA PRO A 105 -59.35 0.99 28.67
C PRO A 105 -58.88 -0.31 28.02
N ASP A 106 -59.32 -0.61 26.80
CA ASP A 106 -58.85 -1.79 26.06
C ASP A 106 -57.37 -1.70 25.66
N ARG A 107 -56.84 -0.49 25.45
CA ARG A 107 -55.43 -0.25 25.17
C ARG A 107 -54.56 -0.46 26.41
N VAL A 108 -55.08 -0.15 27.59
CA VAL A 108 -54.43 -0.42 28.89
C VAL A 108 -54.34 -1.94 29.13
N LYS A 109 -55.44 -2.67 28.91
CA LYS A 109 -55.47 -4.14 29.02
C LYS A 109 -54.46 -4.83 28.09
N MET A 110 -54.23 -4.28 26.90
CA MET A 110 -53.26 -4.84 25.95
C MET A 110 -51.80 -4.60 26.36
N LEU A 111 -51.53 -3.55 27.15
CA LEU A 111 -50.20 -3.21 27.65
C LEU A 111 -49.87 -3.96 28.96
N GLU A 112 -50.87 -4.20 29.82
CA GLU A 112 -50.71 -4.98 31.05
C GLU A 112 -50.46 -6.47 30.78
N ASN A 113 -51.03 -7.01 29.70
CA ASN A 113 -50.71 -8.35 29.23
C ASN A 113 -49.35 -8.35 28.51
N LYS A 114 -48.27 -8.49 29.28
CA LYS A 114 -46.91 -8.70 28.76
C LYS A 114 -46.88 -9.97 27.91
N SER A 115 -47.02 -9.82 26.59
CA SER A 115 -46.85 -10.91 25.62
C SER A 115 -45.51 -11.61 25.89
N PRO A 116 -45.46 -12.96 25.94
CA PRO A 116 -44.19 -13.67 26.08
C PRO A 116 -43.25 -13.25 24.95
N GLU A 117 -42.00 -12.94 25.30
CA GLU A 117 -40.97 -12.64 24.30
C GLU A 117 -40.93 -13.76 23.26
N PRO A 118 -40.92 -13.44 21.95
CA PRO A 118 -40.91 -14.47 20.93
C PRO A 118 -39.58 -15.23 21.04
N SER A 119 -39.63 -16.46 21.56
CA SER A 119 -38.51 -17.39 21.45
C SER A 119 -38.25 -17.62 19.96
N HIS A 120 -37.05 -17.25 19.50
CA HIS A 120 -36.60 -17.42 18.12
C HIS A 120 -36.25 -18.88 17.79
N GLU A 121 -37.04 -19.84 18.28
CA GLU A 121 -36.82 -21.27 18.08
C GLU A 121 -38.01 -21.87 17.34
N ARG A 122 -38.21 -21.41 16.10
CA ARG A 122 -38.84 -22.24 15.08
C ARG A 122 -37.74 -22.72 14.15
N PRO A 123 -37.44 -24.04 14.08
CA PRO A 123 -36.65 -24.58 12.99
C PRO A 123 -37.51 -24.56 11.71
N CYS A 124 -37.70 -23.37 11.15
CA CYS A 124 -38.05 -23.28 9.75
C CYS A 124 -36.81 -23.75 9.00
N GLU A 125 -36.89 -24.92 8.35
CA GLU A 125 -35.90 -25.37 7.38
C GLU A 125 -35.82 -24.32 6.26
N ARG A 126 -34.99 -23.30 6.48
CA ARG A 126 -34.79 -22.20 5.55
C ARG A 126 -34.04 -22.79 4.38
N ARG A 127 -34.78 -23.21 3.34
CA ARG A 127 -34.25 -23.74 2.08
C ARG A 127 -32.98 -22.97 1.72
N GLN A 128 -31.84 -23.68 1.69
CA GLN A 128 -30.55 -23.04 1.46
C GLN A 128 -30.60 -22.29 0.13
N ARG A 129 -30.43 -20.98 0.18
CA ARG A 129 -30.44 -20.14 -1.01
C ARG A 129 -29.23 -20.52 -1.85
N ARG A 130 -29.45 -20.81 -3.13
CA ARG A 130 -28.35 -21.07 -4.07
C ARG A 130 -27.39 -19.86 -4.06
N PRO A 131 -26.05 -20.10 -4.06
CA PRO A 131 -25.10 -19.01 -4.11
C PRO A 131 -25.30 -18.22 -5.40
N ARG A 132 -25.36 -16.89 -5.28
CA ARG A 132 -25.47 -16.01 -6.45
C ARG A 132 -24.20 -16.15 -7.29
N PRO A 133 -24.30 -16.20 -8.63
CA PRO A 133 -23.13 -16.18 -9.48
C PRO A 133 -22.37 -14.87 -9.21
N GLN A 134 -21.10 -14.99 -8.81
CA GLN A 134 -20.27 -13.81 -8.62
C GLN A 134 -19.79 -13.37 -10.01
N PRO A 135 -19.99 -12.10 -10.39
CA PRO A 135 -19.33 -11.57 -11.56
C PRO A 135 -17.80 -11.66 -11.34
N PHE A 136 -17.07 -12.10 -12.37
CA PHE A 136 -15.61 -12.21 -12.40
C PHE A 136 -14.97 -13.31 -11.53
N GLN A 137 -15.59 -14.49 -11.47
CA GLN A 137 -15.03 -15.67 -10.78
C GLN A 137 -13.61 -16.01 -11.26
N LYS A 138 -13.38 -15.99 -12.57
CA LYS A 138 -12.08 -16.35 -13.17
C LYS A 138 -10.97 -15.39 -12.72
N GLU A 139 -11.26 -14.10 -12.68
CA GLU A 139 -10.36 -13.05 -12.23
C GLU A 139 -10.04 -13.19 -10.74
N SER A 140 -11.04 -13.54 -9.94
CA SER A 140 -10.87 -13.78 -8.50
C SER A 140 -9.97 -14.98 -8.20
N GLU A 141 -10.07 -16.05 -9.01
CA GLU A 141 -9.21 -17.22 -8.92
C GLU A 141 -7.77 -16.89 -9.31
N VAL A 142 -7.57 -16.14 -10.39
CA VAL A 142 -6.24 -15.66 -10.80
C VAL A 142 -5.62 -14.79 -9.70
N ALA A 143 -6.40 -13.88 -9.10
CA ALA A 143 -5.94 -13.05 -7.99
C ALA A 143 -5.53 -13.90 -6.77
N ARG A 144 -6.28 -14.95 -6.45
CA ARG A 144 -5.93 -15.89 -5.38
C ARG A 144 -4.63 -16.64 -5.68
N ARG A 145 -4.46 -17.16 -6.89
CA ARG A 145 -3.22 -17.83 -7.33
C ARG A 145 -2.01 -16.91 -7.19
N ASN A 146 -2.13 -15.66 -7.63
CA ASN A 146 -1.07 -14.66 -7.52
C ASN A 146 -0.72 -14.34 -6.06
N ARG A 147 -1.70 -14.28 -5.15
CA ARG A 147 -1.47 -14.07 -3.71
C ARG A 147 -0.69 -15.25 -3.11
N VAL A 148 -1.12 -16.48 -3.41
CA VAL A 148 -0.44 -17.69 -2.93
C VAL A 148 1.01 -17.75 -3.44
N GLU A 149 1.25 -17.46 -4.72
CA GLU A 149 2.62 -17.43 -5.27
C GLU A 149 3.48 -16.35 -4.59
N ALA A 150 2.91 -15.17 -4.34
CA ALA A 150 3.59 -14.10 -3.63
C ALA A 150 3.94 -14.49 -2.18
N GLU A 151 3.02 -15.14 -1.47
CA GLU A 151 3.25 -15.65 -0.11
C GLU A 151 4.33 -16.74 -0.09
N VAL A 152 4.32 -17.67 -1.06
CA VAL A 152 5.38 -18.69 -1.19
C VAL A 152 6.73 -18.02 -1.42
N ARG A 153 6.79 -17.01 -2.29
CA ARG A 153 8.03 -16.24 -2.54
C ARG A 153 8.49 -15.47 -1.30
N GLN A 154 7.57 -14.95 -0.48
CA GLN A 154 7.90 -14.28 0.78
C GLN A 154 8.43 -15.28 1.80
N LYS A 155 7.74 -16.40 2.01
CA LYS A 155 8.19 -17.47 2.92
C LYS A 155 9.58 -18.00 2.57
N ALA A 156 9.85 -18.23 1.29
CA ALA A 156 11.19 -18.65 0.85
C ALA A 156 12.30 -17.62 1.16
N ARG A 157 11.98 -16.31 1.10
CA ARG A 157 12.92 -15.25 1.50
C ARG A 157 13.12 -15.23 3.02
N GLU A 158 12.03 -15.33 3.77
CA GLU A 158 12.08 -15.39 5.24
C GLU A 158 12.88 -16.59 5.74
N GLU A 159 12.70 -17.77 5.13
CA GLU A 159 13.48 -18.97 5.46
C GLU A 159 14.97 -18.77 5.16
N ALA A 160 15.31 -18.23 3.99
CA ALA A 160 16.70 -17.92 3.64
C ALA A 160 17.33 -16.90 4.60
N ASP A 161 16.58 -15.89 5.03
CA ASP A 161 17.05 -14.90 5.99
C ASP A 161 17.17 -15.48 7.40
N ARG A 162 16.26 -16.38 7.81
CA ARG A 162 16.37 -17.13 9.07
C ARG A 162 17.61 -18.01 9.08
N GLU A 163 17.90 -18.73 8.00
CA GLU A 163 19.14 -19.52 7.89
C GLU A 163 20.40 -18.67 7.93
N ARG A 164 20.37 -17.49 7.30
CA ARG A 164 21.50 -16.54 7.40
C ARG A 164 21.65 -16.05 8.83
N ALA A 165 20.54 -15.71 9.49
CA ALA A 165 20.54 -15.25 10.87
C ALA A 165 21.06 -16.31 11.84
N THR A 166 20.66 -17.58 11.69
CA THR A 166 21.18 -18.68 12.53
C THR A 166 22.68 -18.87 12.30
N LYS A 167 23.15 -18.88 11.05
CA LYS A 167 24.59 -18.97 10.73
C LYS A 167 25.39 -17.79 11.29
N LEU A 168 24.86 -16.57 11.23
CA LEU A 168 25.49 -15.38 11.81
C LEU A 168 25.52 -15.45 13.34
N ALA A 169 24.41 -15.84 13.98
CA ALA A 169 24.33 -15.98 15.43
C ALA A 169 25.29 -17.06 15.95
N GLU A 170 25.41 -18.20 15.26
CA GLU A 170 26.44 -19.20 15.56
C GLU A 170 27.84 -18.62 15.45
N ARG A 171 28.17 -17.94 14.34
CA ARG A 171 29.48 -17.30 14.15
C ARG A 171 29.79 -16.28 15.23
N GLU A 172 28.81 -15.48 15.63
CA GLU A 172 28.96 -14.52 16.72
C GLU A 172 29.18 -15.19 18.06
N ARG A 173 28.44 -16.28 18.36
CA ARG A 173 28.67 -17.08 19.57
C ARG A 173 30.10 -17.61 19.59
N PHE A 174 30.56 -18.22 18.49
CA PHE A 174 31.93 -18.69 18.33
C PHE A 174 32.96 -17.57 18.46
N ARG A 175 32.71 -16.39 17.87
CA ARG A 175 33.61 -15.24 17.97
C ARG A 175 33.69 -14.72 19.40
N LYS A 176 32.56 -14.63 20.11
CA LYS A 176 32.49 -14.16 21.50
C LYS A 176 33.22 -15.13 22.45
N THR A 177 33.02 -16.44 22.29
CA THR A 177 33.72 -17.44 23.12
C THR A 177 35.22 -17.44 22.86
N MET A 178 35.66 -17.40 21.60
CA MET A 178 37.09 -17.30 21.25
C MET A 178 37.72 -16.00 21.75
N ALA A 179 37.04 -14.87 21.61
CA ALA A 179 37.52 -13.59 22.14
C ALA A 179 37.69 -13.63 23.67
N LYS A 180 36.73 -14.23 24.38
CA LYS A 180 36.80 -14.41 25.84
C LYS A 180 37.95 -15.33 26.25
N ALA A 181 38.28 -16.29 25.39
CA ALA A 181 39.32 -17.27 25.64
C ALA A 181 40.73 -16.75 25.31
N HIS A 182 40.87 -15.90 24.28
CA HIS A 182 42.12 -15.22 23.94
C HIS A 182 42.45 -14.00 24.83
N GLY A 183 41.47 -13.41 25.54
CA GLY A 183 41.65 -12.24 26.40
C GLY A 183 42.14 -12.53 27.84
N GLY A 184 43.16 -13.38 28.01
CA GLY A 184 43.73 -13.67 29.33
C GLY A 184 44.59 -12.53 29.90
N SER A 185 44.68 -12.46 31.24
CA SER A 185 45.40 -11.41 31.99
C SER A 185 46.85 -11.19 31.53
N ASN A 186 47.56 -12.25 31.14
CA ASN A 186 48.95 -12.18 30.67
C ASN A 186 49.08 -12.39 29.15
N GLY A 187 48.01 -12.16 28.37
CA GLY A 187 47.95 -12.55 26.94
C GLY A 187 47.94 -14.06 26.71
N LYS A 188 47.90 -14.86 27.79
CA LYS A 188 47.82 -16.32 27.74
C LYS A 188 46.40 -16.77 27.40
N ARG A 189 46.30 -17.76 26.52
CA ARG A 189 45.06 -18.39 26.08
C ARG A 189 44.42 -19.21 27.21
N LYS A 190 43.10 -19.07 27.41
CA LYS A 190 42.33 -19.86 28.38
C LYS A 190 41.90 -21.18 27.74
N LEU A 191 42.79 -22.17 27.79
CA LEU A 191 42.61 -23.47 27.11
C LEU A 191 41.26 -24.15 27.41
N GLY A 192 40.71 -24.01 28.62
CA GLY A 192 39.40 -24.61 28.97
C GLY A 192 38.20 -24.01 28.21
N LEU A 193 38.26 -22.74 27.83
CA LEU A 193 37.22 -22.10 27.02
C LEU A 193 37.46 -22.31 25.52
N GLU A 194 38.73 -22.34 25.08
CA GLU A 194 39.09 -22.61 23.68
C GLU A 194 38.81 -24.05 23.28
N SER A 195 39.07 -25.01 24.17
CA SER A 195 38.91 -26.44 23.88
C SER A 195 37.49 -26.79 23.46
N THR A 196 36.47 -26.26 24.13
CA THR A 196 35.05 -26.53 23.79
C THR A 196 34.67 -26.02 22.39
N VAL A 197 35.15 -24.84 22.01
CA VAL A 197 34.95 -24.27 20.67
C VAL A 197 35.71 -25.07 19.60
N LEU A 198 36.95 -25.45 19.89
CA LEU A 198 37.75 -26.24 18.97
C LEU A 198 37.19 -27.65 18.78
N LEU A 199 36.70 -28.28 19.85
CA LEU A 199 36.05 -29.59 19.80
C LEU A 199 34.78 -29.57 18.95
N THR A 200 33.88 -28.60 19.17
CA THR A 200 32.67 -28.46 18.35
C THR A 200 32.99 -28.20 16.86
N LYS A 201 34.06 -27.45 16.57
CA LYS A 201 34.55 -27.25 15.20
C LYS A 201 35.09 -28.54 14.57
N ILE A 202 35.87 -29.33 15.32
CA ILE A 202 36.40 -30.62 14.87
C ILE A 202 35.26 -31.60 14.62
N GLN A 203 34.29 -31.72 15.54
CA GLN A 203 33.10 -32.56 15.37
C GLN A 203 32.34 -32.21 14.08
N ARG A 204 32.11 -30.92 13.83
CA ARG A 204 31.48 -30.42 12.60
C ARG A 204 32.30 -30.75 11.34
N SER A 205 33.63 -30.69 11.40
CA SER A 205 34.50 -31.09 10.27
C SER A 205 34.52 -32.60 10.03
N MET A 206 34.32 -33.41 11.06
CA MET A 206 34.26 -34.87 10.97
C MET A 206 32.87 -35.39 10.61
N GLY A 207 31.88 -34.52 10.37
CA GLY A 207 30.50 -34.91 10.08
C GLY A 207 29.80 -35.61 11.26
N LYS A 208 30.38 -35.55 12.46
CA LYS A 208 29.75 -35.99 13.70
C LYS A 208 28.88 -34.83 14.18
N ALA A 209 27.73 -34.65 13.56
CA ALA A 209 26.75 -33.62 13.89
C ALA A 209 25.43 -34.29 14.24
#